data_AF-A0A3E0DG83-F1
#
_entry.id   AF-A0A3E0DG83-F1
#
_cell.length_a   1.000
_cell.length_b   1.000
_cell.length_c   1.000
_cell.angle_alpha   90.00
_cell.angle_beta   90.00
_cell.angle_gamma   90.00
#
_symmetry.space_group_name_H-M   'P 1'
#
loop_
_entity.id
_entity.type
_entity.pdbx_description
1 polymer ?
#
loop_
_entity_poly.entity_id
_entity_poly.type
_entity_poly.pdbx_seq_one_letter_code
_entity_poly.pdbx_strand_id
1 'polypeptide(L)' 'MERKYDLEARLIKFAADIISFTDSMINAKAGNHMSNQLLRSGTSPALNYGEAQSG' A
#
# COMPACT_ATOMS: atom_id res chain seq x y z
N MET A 1 -7.05 -12.43 25.42
CA MET A 1 -5.98 -11.95 24.51
C MET A 1 -6.22 -10.48 24.29
N GLU A 2 -5.26 -9.64 24.65
CA GLU A 2 -5.32 -8.19 24.47
C GLU A 2 -5.33 -7.88 22.96
N ARG A 3 -6.22 -6.98 22.51
CA ARG A 3 -6.21 -6.57 21.09
C ARG A 3 -5.01 -5.67 20.86
N LYS A 4 -4.05 -6.14 20.05
CA LYS A 4 -2.95 -5.30 19.57
C LYS A 4 -3.49 -4.36 18.49
N TYR A 5 -3.45 -3.07 18.75
CA TYR A 5 -3.78 -2.04 17.77
C TYR A 5 -2.52 -1.68 16.98
N ASP A 6 -2.20 -2.44 15.92
CA ASP A 6 -1.00 -2.27 15.08
C ASP A 6 -1.33 -1.83 13.65
N LEU A 7 -2.34 -0.96 13.52
CA LEU A 7 -2.84 -0.51 12.22
C LEU A 7 -1.73 0.08 11.35
N GLU A 8 -0.84 0.91 11.92
CA GLU A 8 0.31 1.46 11.20
C GLU A 8 1.18 0.37 10.56
N ALA A 9 1.61 -0.61 11.35
CA ALA A 9 2.46 -1.69 10.88
C ALA A 9 1.77 -2.52 9.79
N ARG A 10 0.45 -2.73 9.92
CA ARG A 10 -0.35 -3.43 8.91
C ARG A 10 -0.46 -2.62 7.61
N LEU A 11 -0.62 -1.30 7.68
CA LEU A 11 -0.67 -0.44 6.50
C LEU A 11 0.67 -0.36 5.79
N ILE A 12 1.79 -0.27 6.54
CA ILE A 12 3.14 -0.33 5.98
C ILE A 12 3.37 -1.67 5.27
N LYS A 13 3.00 -2.78 5.92
CA LYS A 13 3.12 -4.11 5.31
C LYS A 13 2.30 -4.23 4.04
N PHE A 14 1.06 -3.73 4.06
CA PHE A 14 0.18 -3.72 2.89
C PHE A 14 0.76 -2.89 1.74
N ALA A 15 1.31 -1.70 2.02
CA ALA A 15 1.97 -0.89 1.00
C ALA A 15 3.17 -1.61 0.36
N ALA A 16 4.00 -2.29 1.16
CA ALA A 16 5.12 -3.09 0.66
C ALA A 16 4.66 -4.28 -0.22
N ASP A 17 3.55 -4.92 0.15
CA ASP A 17 2.96 -6.01 -0.62
C ASP A 17 2.39 -5.52 -1.96
N ILE A 18 1.78 -4.34 -1.99
CA ILE A 18 1.32 -3.72 -3.23
C ILE A 18 2.48 -3.42 -4.16
N ILE A 19 3.57 -2.84 -3.65
CA ILE A 19 4.79 -2.56 -4.45
C ILE A 19 5.30 -3.85 -5.08
N SER A 20 5.50 -4.88 -4.25
CA SER A 20 6.00 -6.20 -4.70
C SER A 20 5.05 -6.85 -5.73
N PHE A 21 3.74 -6.71 -5.52
CA PHE A 21 2.73 -7.20 -6.47
C PHE A 21 2.80 -6.46 -7.81
N THR A 22 2.86 -5.13 -7.80
CA THR A 22 2.93 -4.32 -9.02
C THR A 22 4.22 -4.55 -9.82
N ASP A 23 5.34 -4.83 -9.14
CA ASP A 23 6.61 -5.18 -9.80
C ASP A 23 6.53 -6.53 -10.55
N SER A 24 5.63 -7.42 -10.14
CA SER A 24 5.40 -8.71 -10.80
C SER A 24 4.45 -8.65 -12.00
N MET A 25 3.80 -7.51 -12.23
CA MET A 25 2.79 -7.38 -13.29
C MET A 25 3.44 -7.34 -14.68
N ILE A 26 2.69 -7.83 -15.68
CA ILE A 26 3.14 -7.86 -17.08
C ILE A 26 3.39 -6.44 -17.58
N ASN A 27 4.56 -6.21 -18.16
CA ASN A 27 4.91 -4.95 -18.82
C ASN A 27 4.19 -4.82 -20.18
N ALA A 28 2.90 -4.49 -20.11
CA ALA A 28 2.03 -4.17 -21.23
C ALA A 28 1.23 -2.90 -20.90
N LYS A 29 0.70 -2.20 -21.90
CA LYS A 29 -0.04 -0.94 -21.69
C LYS A 29 -1.14 -1.05 -20.62
N ALA A 30 -1.93 -2.13 -20.65
CA ALA A 30 -2.96 -2.40 -19.66
C ALA A 30 -2.37 -2.75 -18.28
N GLY A 31 -1.30 -3.56 -18.25
CA GLY A 31 -0.59 -3.94 -17.03
C GLY A 31 0.01 -2.72 -16.31
N ASN A 32 0.70 -1.85 -17.04
CA ASN A 32 1.29 -0.62 -16.50
C ASN A 32 0.20 0.35 -16.01
N HIS A 33 -0.90 0.48 -16.74
CA HIS A 33 -2.02 1.32 -16.33
C HIS A 33 -2.62 0.85 -14.99
N MET A 34 -2.86 -0.45 -14.84
CA MET A 34 -3.37 -1.02 -13.58
C MET A 34 -2.34 -0.95 -12.46
N SER A 35 -1.07 -1.26 -12.73
CA SER A 35 0.02 -1.21 -11.75
C SER A 35 0.15 0.18 -11.14
N ASN A 36 0.13 1.23 -11.97
CA ASN A 36 0.22 2.61 -11.48
C ASN A 36 -0.98 3.01 -10.60
N GLN A 37 -2.19 2.55 -10.93
CA GLN A 37 -3.37 2.83 -10.12
C GLN A 37 -3.30 2.12 -8.77
N LEU A 38 -2.89 0.85 -8.76
CA LEU A 38 -2.70 0.06 -7.55
C LEU A 38 -1.57 0.61 -6.68
N LEU A 39 -0.44 0.98 -7.27
CA LEU A 39 0.69 1.54 -6.54
C LEU A 39 0.27 2.81 -5.79
N ARG A 40 -0.44 3.72 -6.46
CA ARG A 40 -0.93 4.95 -5.86
C ARG A 40 -1.96 4.68 -4.76
N SER A 41 -3.01 3.92 -5.05
CA SER A 41 -4.12 3.71 -4.10
C SER A 41 -3.77 2.77 -2.95
N GLY A 42 -2.85 1.83 -3.17
CA GLY A 42 -2.45 0.83 -2.18
C GLY A 42 -1.37 1.33 -1.21
N THR A 43 -0.56 2.30 -1.61
CA THR A 43 0.45 2.91 -0.71
C THR A 43 -0.07 4.13 0.04
N SER A 44 -1.06 4.86 -0.49
CA SER A 44 -1.62 6.06 0.16
C SER A 44 -2.16 5.84 1.58
N PRO A 45 -2.77 4.70 1.96
CA PRO A 45 -3.30 4.52 3.31
C PRO A 45 -2.23 4.58 4.39
N ALA A 46 -1.01 4.06 4.13
CA ALA A 46 0.08 4.12 5.09
C ALA A 46 0.54 5.57 5.36
N LEU A 47 0.64 6.37 4.28
CA LEU A 47 1.01 7.78 4.37
C LEU A 47 -0.07 8.60 5.06
N ASN A 48 -1.33 8.48 4.62
CA ASN A 48 -2.45 9.20 5.19
C ASN A 48 -2.64 8.88 6.69
N TYR A 49 -2.39 7.63 7.09
CA TYR A 49 -2.44 7.25 8.49
C TYR A 49 -1.30 7.87 9.30
N GLY A 50 -0.07 7.88 8.78
CA GLY A 50 1.06 8.56 9.40
C GLY A 50 0.82 10.06 9.58
N GLU A 51 0.24 10.72 8.57
CA GLU A 51 -0.19 12.12 8.65
C GLU A 51 -1.25 12.32 9.75
N ALA A 52 -2.28 11.46 9.79
CA ALA A 52 -3.34 11.54 10.80
C ALA A 52 -2.86 11.27 12.24
N GLN A 53 -1.78 10.51 12.42
CA GLN A 53 -1.13 10.29 13.74
C GLN A 53 -0.23 11.46 14.16
N SER A 54 0.28 12.24 13.21
CA SER A 54 1.19 13.37 13.47
C SER A 54 0.45 14.67 13.79
N GLY A 55 -0.87 14.70 13.62
CA GLY A 55 -1.75 15.85 13.87
C GLY A 55 -2.31 15.92 15.28
#